data_AF-A0A2A4I8A4-F1
#
_entry.id   AF-A0A2A4I8A4-F1
#
_cell.length_a   1.000
_cell.length_b   1.000
_cell.length_c   1.000
_cell.angle_alpha   90.00
_cell.angle_beta   90.00
_cell.angle_gamma   90.00
#
_symmetry.space_group_name_H-M   'P 1'
#
loop_
_entity.id
_entity.type
_entity.pdbx_description
1 polymer ?
#
loop_
_entity_poly.entity_id
_entity_poly.type
_entity_poly.pdbx_seq_one_letter_code
_entity_poly.pdbx_strand_id
1 'polypeptide(L)'
;MSAAAERAALARIGASLAELAGERGERRARALIERGPAPVAASFADLSRAPDWLQRPRPALMRLSVRAALVAMAPAIAASIDGDWLRELARRAGDSALDAAIALAPDVPGGGVGAVGGDAIDALGFDLLRAALPGVLHRYLEWAPTAARRCDAALARFAVAAAAREGAA
;
A
#
# COMPACT_ATOMS: atom_id res chain seq x y z
N MET A 1 -43.50 -14.95 -19.96
CA MET A 1 -43.53 -14.45 -18.57
C MET A 1 -42.97 -13.03 -18.57
N SER A 2 -43.59 -12.09 -17.86
CA SER A 2 -43.08 -10.72 -17.78
C SER A 2 -41.91 -10.62 -16.78
N ALA A 3 -41.00 -9.68 -16.99
CA ALA A 3 -39.88 -9.42 -16.07
C ALA A 3 -40.34 -9.14 -14.63
N ALA A 4 -41.57 -8.63 -14.45
CA ALA A 4 -42.17 -8.45 -13.13
C ALA A 4 -42.55 -9.79 -12.45
N ALA A 5 -43.07 -10.74 -13.22
CA ALA A 5 -43.41 -12.07 -12.71
C ALA A 5 -42.15 -12.87 -12.34
N GLU A 6 -41.06 -12.69 -13.09
CA GLU A 6 -39.77 -13.34 -12.85
C GLU A 6 -39.08 -12.79 -11.59
N ARG A 7 -39.10 -11.47 -11.40
CA ARG A 7 -38.63 -10.83 -10.15
C ARG A 7 -39.45 -11.25 -8.94
N ALA A 8 -40.77 -11.36 -9.08
CA ALA A 8 -41.65 -11.81 -8.00
C ALA A 8 -41.48 -13.31 -7.67
N ALA A 9 -41.09 -14.13 -8.65
CA ALA A 9 -40.74 -15.53 -8.43
C ALA A 9 -39.40 -15.66 -7.68
N LEU A 10 -38.38 -14.91 -8.11
CA LEU A 10 -37.07 -14.89 -7.44
C LEU A 10 -37.14 -14.35 -6.02
N ALA A 11 -37.94 -13.32 -5.77
CA ALA A 11 -38.15 -12.77 -4.42
C ALA A 11 -38.79 -13.80 -3.46
N ARG A 12 -39.76 -14.61 -3.95
CA ARG A 12 -40.38 -15.67 -3.15
C ARG A 12 -39.42 -16.82 -2.86
N ILE A 13 -38.61 -17.23 -3.84
CA ILE A 13 -37.57 -18.25 -3.64
C ILE A 13 -36.54 -17.77 -2.61
N GLY A 14 -36.11 -16.50 -2.68
CA GLY A 14 -35.21 -15.90 -1.70
C GLY A 14 -35.79 -15.85 -0.29
N ALA A 15 -37.07 -15.52 -0.14
CA ALA A 15 -37.75 -15.49 1.15
C ALA A 15 -37.87 -16.89 1.79
N SER A 16 -38.28 -17.92 1.02
CA SER A 16 -38.35 -19.29 1.53
C SER A 16 -36.99 -19.87 1.91
N LEU A 17 -35.93 -19.55 1.15
CA LEU A 17 -34.56 -19.98 1.50
C LEU A 17 -34.03 -19.28 2.76
N ALA A 18 -34.46 -18.05 3.02
CA ALA A 18 -34.13 -17.33 4.25
C ALA A 18 -34.84 -17.91 5.48
N GLU A 19 -36.12 -18.28 5.37
CA GLU A 19 -36.87 -18.97 6.44
C GLU A 19 -36.31 -20.37 6.75
N LEU A 20 -35.93 -21.13 5.72
CA LEU A 20 -35.31 -22.46 5.86
C LEU A 20 -33.94 -22.44 6.57
N ALA A 21 -33.26 -21.28 6.57
CA ALA A 21 -31.90 -21.12 7.11
C ALA A 21 -31.84 -20.58 8.56
N GLY A 22 -32.96 -20.67 9.29
CA GLY A 22 -33.19 -20.18 10.66
C GLY A 22 -31.93 -19.87 11.50
N GLU A 23 -31.84 -18.60 11.92
CA GLU A 23 -30.90 -17.98 12.90
C GLU A 23 -29.38 -18.08 12.65
N ARG A 24 -28.92 -18.95 11.74
CA ARG A 24 -27.52 -18.98 11.26
C ARG A 24 -27.34 -18.20 9.97
N GLY A 25 -28.38 -18.15 9.12
CA GLY A 25 -28.39 -17.39 7.88
C GLY A 25 -28.25 -15.88 8.11
N GLU A 26 -29.00 -15.29 9.05
CA GLU A 26 -28.98 -13.84 9.30
C GLU A 26 -27.63 -13.34 9.82
N ARG A 27 -26.99 -14.05 10.76
CA ARG A 27 -25.64 -13.68 11.24
C ARG A 27 -24.59 -13.76 10.12
N ARG A 28 -24.71 -14.75 9.24
CA ARG A 28 -23.78 -14.96 8.12
C ARG A 28 -24.03 -14.00 6.97
N ALA A 29 -25.30 -13.70 6.68
CA ALA A 29 -25.74 -12.71 5.71
C ALA A 29 -25.36 -11.30 6.17
N ARG A 30 -25.55 -10.96 7.44
CA ARG A 30 -25.12 -9.68 8.02
C ARG A 30 -23.60 -9.54 8.01
N ALA A 31 -22.85 -10.61 8.32
CA ALA A 31 -21.40 -10.63 8.18
C ALA A 31 -20.92 -10.56 6.72
N LEU A 32 -21.70 -11.05 5.75
CA LEU A 32 -21.42 -10.92 4.31
C LEU A 32 -21.78 -9.54 3.76
N ILE A 33 -22.86 -8.94 4.26
CA ILE A 33 -23.30 -7.58 3.91
C ILE A 33 -22.32 -6.55 4.50
N GLU A 34 -21.88 -6.73 5.74
CA GLU A 34 -20.86 -5.88 6.39
C GLU A 34 -19.47 -6.04 5.74
N ARG A 35 -19.14 -7.22 5.21
CA ARG A 35 -17.87 -7.44 4.48
C ARG A 35 -17.82 -6.78 3.11
N GLY A 36 -18.96 -6.32 2.57
CA GLY A 36 -19.05 -5.88 1.19
C GLY A 36 -18.72 -7.01 0.20
N PRO A 37 -18.68 -6.74 -1.12
CA PRO A 37 -18.21 -7.71 -2.09
C PRO A 37 -16.79 -8.15 -1.71
N ALA A 38 -16.55 -9.47 -1.73
CA ALA A 38 -15.22 -10.01 -1.49
C ALA A 38 -14.23 -9.29 -2.42
N PRO A 39 -13.12 -8.73 -1.90
CA PRO A 39 -12.15 -8.05 -2.74
C PRO A 39 -11.69 -9.01 -3.83
N VAL A 40 -11.65 -8.52 -5.07
CA VAL A 40 -11.24 -9.31 -6.25
C VAL A 40 -9.93 -10.01 -5.91
N ALA A 41 -9.96 -11.35 -5.89
CA ALA A 41 -8.76 -12.13 -5.62
C ALA A 41 -7.74 -11.87 -6.73
N ALA A 42 -6.47 -11.67 -6.36
CA ALA A 42 -5.39 -11.57 -7.34
C ALA A 42 -5.37 -12.84 -8.20
N SER A 43 -5.40 -12.69 -9.51
CA SER A 43 -5.26 -13.82 -10.43
C SER A 43 -3.83 -14.33 -10.45
N PHE A 44 -3.61 -15.54 -10.98
CA PHE A 44 -2.24 -16.03 -11.20
C PHE A 44 -1.42 -15.07 -12.08
N ALA A 45 -2.05 -14.43 -13.06
CA ALA A 45 -1.40 -13.43 -13.89
C ALA A 45 -0.97 -12.19 -13.10
N ASP A 46 -1.77 -11.75 -12.13
CA ASP A 46 -1.40 -10.63 -11.24
C ASP A 46 -0.24 -11.00 -10.33
N LEU A 47 -0.25 -12.22 -9.78
CA LEU A 47 0.83 -12.73 -8.94
C LEU A 47 2.13 -12.92 -9.72
N SER A 48 2.05 -13.36 -10.99
CA SER A 48 3.23 -13.48 -11.85
C SER A 48 3.89 -12.15 -12.20
N ARG A 49 3.15 -11.04 -12.05
CA ARG A 49 3.66 -9.67 -12.24
C ARG A 49 3.96 -8.96 -10.92
N ALA A 50 3.80 -9.64 -9.79
CA ALA A 50 4.12 -9.07 -8.50
C ALA A 50 5.63 -8.78 -8.44
N PRO A 51 6.04 -7.59 -7.98
CA PRO A 51 7.45 -7.27 -7.87
C PRO A 51 8.12 -8.14 -6.81
N ASP A 52 9.36 -8.56 -7.05
CA ASP A 52 10.11 -9.47 -6.17
C ASP A 52 10.19 -8.99 -4.71
N TRP A 53 10.24 -7.67 -4.51
CA TRP A 53 10.30 -7.11 -3.17
C TRP A 53 9.05 -7.42 -2.35
N LEU A 54 7.88 -7.66 -2.97
CA LEU A 54 6.63 -7.98 -2.27
C LEU A 54 6.70 -9.33 -1.55
N GLN A 55 7.58 -10.23 -2.01
CA GLN A 55 7.78 -11.56 -1.43
C GLN A 55 8.71 -11.54 -0.20
N ARG A 56 9.34 -10.39 0.11
CA ARG A 56 10.29 -10.27 1.22
C ARG A 56 9.59 -10.37 2.58
N PRO A 57 10.27 -10.86 3.63
CA PRO A 57 9.73 -10.86 4.99
C PRO A 57 9.35 -9.47 5.48
N ARG A 58 8.35 -9.37 6.38
CA ARG A 58 7.87 -8.09 6.92
C ARG A 58 8.98 -7.13 7.40
N PRO A 59 10.02 -7.55 8.15
CA PRO A 59 11.09 -6.64 8.54
C PRO A 59 11.86 -6.05 7.36
N ALA A 60 12.02 -6.80 6.27
CA ALA A 60 12.65 -6.31 5.06
C ALA A 60 11.74 -5.34 4.29
N LEU A 61 10.42 -5.57 4.30
CA LEU A 61 9.44 -4.62 3.75
C LEU A 61 9.42 -3.31 4.54
N MET A 62 9.55 -3.36 5.88
CA MET A 62 9.68 -2.16 6.71
C MET A 62 10.95 -1.37 6.39
N ARG A 63 12.10 -2.04 6.22
CA ARG A 63 13.33 -1.34 5.80
C ARG A 63 13.20 -0.73 4.41
N LEU A 64 12.57 -1.46 3.49
CA LEU A 64 12.31 -0.98 2.13
C LEU A 64 11.40 0.25 2.13
N SER A 65 10.35 0.26 2.96
CA SER A 65 9.42 1.39 3.04
C SER A 65 10.11 2.66 3.55
N VAL A 66 10.93 2.54 4.60
CA VAL A 66 11.71 3.67 5.14
C VAL A 66 12.66 4.23 4.07
N ARG A 67 13.41 3.36 3.38
CA ARG A 67 14.32 3.78 2.30
C ARG A 67 13.56 4.43 1.14
N ALA A 68 12.43 3.87 0.72
CA ALA A 68 11.61 4.45 -0.34
C ALA A 68 11.09 5.85 0.05
N ALA A 69 10.69 6.04 1.31
CA ALA A 69 10.30 7.35 1.82
C ALA A 69 11.47 8.35 1.80
N LEU A 70 12.67 7.95 2.20
CA LEU A 70 13.86 8.80 2.10
C LEU A 70 14.15 9.23 0.66
N VAL A 71 14.13 8.28 -0.29
CA VAL A 71 14.34 8.60 -1.71
C VAL A 71 13.26 9.57 -2.22
N ALA A 72 11.99 9.35 -1.87
CA ALA A 72 10.91 10.25 -2.28
C ALA A 72 11.06 11.67 -1.68
N MET A 73 11.66 11.79 -0.50
CA MET A 73 11.95 13.06 0.16
C MET A 73 13.34 13.62 -0.15
N ALA A 74 14.15 12.95 -0.98
CA ALA A 74 15.54 13.31 -1.20
C ALA A 74 15.77 14.80 -1.54
N PRO A 75 14.93 15.46 -2.37
CA PRO A 75 15.07 16.90 -2.62
C PRO A 75 14.89 17.75 -1.36
N ALA A 76 13.92 17.41 -0.51
CA ALA A 76 13.68 18.11 0.76
C ALA A 76 14.79 17.85 1.77
N ILE A 77 15.32 16.62 1.82
CA ILE A 77 16.45 16.25 2.69
C ILE A 77 17.70 17.02 2.27
N ALA A 78 18.04 17.02 0.98
CA ALA A 78 19.22 17.69 0.44
C ALA A 78 19.19 19.21 0.63
N ALA A 79 18.01 19.82 0.66
CA ALA A 79 17.84 21.25 0.90
C ALA A 79 17.71 21.64 2.39
N SER A 80 17.69 20.66 3.31
CA SER A 80 17.43 20.92 4.71
C SER A 80 18.68 21.38 5.47
N ILE A 81 18.49 22.33 6.38
CA ILE A 81 19.48 22.77 7.38
C ILE A 81 19.10 22.32 8.80
N ASP A 82 17.97 21.62 8.97
CA ASP A 82 17.51 21.11 10.25
C ASP A 82 18.29 19.84 10.61
N GLY A 83 19.37 20.03 11.38
CA GLY A 83 20.24 18.94 11.81
C GLY A 83 19.57 17.96 12.78
N ASP A 84 18.54 18.36 13.53
CA ASP A 84 17.82 17.45 14.42
C ASP A 84 16.93 16.51 13.62
N TRP A 85 16.22 17.05 12.62
CA TRP A 85 15.45 16.23 11.70
C TRP A 85 16.35 15.26 10.93
N LEU A 86 17.48 15.72 10.37
CA LEU A 86 18.42 14.85 9.65
C LEU A 86 19.00 13.74 10.56
N ARG A 87 19.37 14.07 11.80
CA ARG A 87 19.81 13.06 12.79
C ARG A 87 18.73 12.03 13.09
N GLU A 88 17.47 12.45 13.18
CA GLU A 88 16.35 11.53 13.38
C GLU A 88 16.16 10.57 12.19
N LEU A 89 16.27 11.08 10.96
CA LEU A 89 16.23 10.26 9.74
C LEU A 89 17.36 9.22 9.73
N ALA A 90 18.58 9.67 10.01
CA ALA A 90 19.77 8.82 10.09
C ALA A 90 19.65 7.74 11.17
N ARG A 91 19.17 8.10 12.37
CA ARG A 91 18.95 7.14 13.46
C ARG A 91 18.02 5.99 13.06
N ARG A 92 17.08 6.26 12.15
CA ARG A 92 16.05 5.29 11.77
C ARG A 92 16.40 4.46 10.54
N ALA A 93 17.03 5.05 9.55
CA ALA A 93 17.38 4.37 8.30
C ALA A 93 18.85 3.93 8.21
N GLY A 94 19.71 4.55 9.03
CA GLY A 94 21.17 4.51 8.92
C GLY A 94 21.71 5.63 8.02
N ASP A 95 22.88 6.16 8.37
CA ASP A 95 23.55 7.25 7.63
C ASP A 95 23.72 6.90 6.15
N SER A 96 24.15 5.68 5.84
CA SER A 96 24.37 5.24 4.46
C SER A 96 23.10 5.30 3.59
N ALA A 97 21.93 5.02 4.15
CA ALA A 97 20.67 5.10 3.40
C ALA A 97 20.22 6.56 3.22
N LEU A 98 20.54 7.43 4.19
CA LEU A 98 20.28 8.87 4.09
C LEU A 98 21.18 9.51 3.01
N ASP A 99 22.47 9.22 3.03
CA ASP A 99 23.44 9.71 2.05
C ASP A 99 23.09 9.26 0.62
N ALA A 100 22.72 7.99 0.47
CA ALA A 100 22.33 7.45 -0.83
C ALA A 100 21.03 8.08 -1.35
N ALA A 101 20.06 8.36 -0.46
CA ALA A 101 18.88 9.13 -0.83
C ALA A 101 19.24 10.56 -1.28
N ILE A 102 20.09 11.27 -0.53
CA ILE A 102 20.55 12.63 -0.89
C ILE A 102 21.21 12.64 -2.27
N ALA A 103 22.04 11.65 -2.58
CA ALA A 103 22.70 11.54 -3.88
C ALA A 103 21.71 11.42 -5.05
N LEU A 104 20.51 10.87 -4.81
CA LEU A 104 19.44 10.71 -5.81
C LEU A 104 18.57 11.97 -5.98
N ALA A 105 18.73 13.01 -5.14
CA ALA A 105 17.87 14.20 -5.15
C ALA A 105 17.68 14.83 -6.54
N PRO A 106 18.70 14.96 -7.42
CA PRO A 106 18.53 15.54 -8.75
C PRO A 106 17.64 14.71 -9.70
N ASP A 107 17.54 13.40 -9.46
CA ASP A 107 16.85 12.45 -10.34
C ASP A 107 15.39 12.21 -9.92
N VAL A 108 14.97 12.75 -8.77
CA VAL A 108 13.65 12.48 -8.21
C VAL A 108 12.54 13.14 -9.06
N PRO A 109 11.58 12.35 -9.59
CA PRO A 109 10.50 12.89 -10.41
C PRO A 109 9.62 13.91 -9.66
N GLY A 110 9.20 14.97 -10.35
CA GLY A 110 8.22 15.92 -9.84
C GLY A 110 8.65 16.71 -8.60
N GLY A 111 9.97 16.75 -8.29
CA GLY A 111 10.49 17.43 -7.11
C GLY A 111 10.30 16.64 -5.80
N GLY A 112 9.82 15.39 -5.87
CA GLY A 112 9.65 14.52 -4.72
C GLY A 112 8.49 14.92 -3.80
N VAL A 113 8.61 14.56 -2.52
CA VAL A 113 7.67 14.88 -1.45
C VAL A 113 8.35 15.83 -0.47
N GLY A 114 7.60 16.79 0.07
CA GLY A 114 8.08 17.64 1.16
C GLY A 114 8.44 16.86 2.43
N ALA A 115 9.17 17.52 3.33
CA ALA A 115 9.59 16.94 4.60
C ALA A 115 8.39 16.40 5.40
N VAL A 116 8.55 15.20 5.97
CA VAL A 116 7.63 14.63 6.94
C VAL A 116 8.35 14.35 8.25
N GLY A 117 7.62 14.40 9.36
CA GLY A 117 8.14 14.04 10.67
C GLY A 117 8.58 12.57 10.70
N GLY A 118 9.50 12.26 11.62
CA GLY A 118 9.99 10.89 11.82
C GLY A 118 8.83 9.90 11.89
N ASP A 119 7.93 10.04 12.85
CA ASP A 119 6.72 9.22 13.02
C ASP A 119 5.93 8.90 11.72
N ALA A 120 5.87 9.81 10.75
CA ALA A 120 5.11 9.65 9.50
C ALA A 120 5.84 8.90 8.37
N ILE A 121 7.16 8.66 8.47
CA ILE A 121 7.96 8.09 7.35
C ILE A 121 7.50 6.67 7.00
N ASP A 122 7.19 5.82 7.99
CA ASP A 122 6.75 4.44 7.71
C ASP A 122 5.46 4.45 6.88
N ALA A 123 4.52 5.30 7.28
CA ALA A 123 3.23 5.45 6.61
C ALA A 123 3.42 5.98 5.18
N LEU A 124 4.28 6.99 4.97
CA LEU A 124 4.65 7.47 3.64
C LEU A 124 5.29 6.37 2.79
N GLY A 125 6.24 5.63 3.35
CA GLY A 125 6.94 4.54 2.68
C GLY A 125 6.00 3.44 2.20
N PHE A 126 5.04 3.05 3.03
CA PHE A 126 4.04 2.05 2.65
C PHE A 126 3.00 2.60 1.66
N ASP A 127 2.67 3.88 1.73
CA ASP A 127 1.82 4.52 0.70
C ASP A 127 2.53 4.56 -0.67
N LEU A 128 3.85 4.79 -0.71
CA LEU A 128 4.66 4.65 -1.92
C LEU A 128 4.70 3.21 -2.44
N LEU A 129 4.91 2.22 -1.56
CA LEU A 129 4.86 0.80 -1.95
C LEU A 129 3.51 0.42 -2.55
N ARG A 130 2.40 0.89 -1.98
CA ARG A 130 1.05 0.68 -2.54
C ARG A 130 0.90 1.38 -3.89
N ALA A 131 1.34 2.63 -4.03
CA ALA A 131 1.26 3.37 -5.29
C ALA A 131 2.12 2.75 -6.42
N ALA A 132 3.17 2.00 -6.06
CA ALA A 132 3.98 1.24 -7.00
C ALA A 132 3.35 -0.13 -7.39
N LEU A 133 2.31 -0.58 -6.70
CA LEU A 133 1.62 -1.84 -6.95
C LEU A 133 0.30 -1.67 -7.71
N PRO A 134 -0.07 -2.64 -8.56
CA PRO A 134 -1.45 -2.80 -8.99
C PRO A 134 -2.41 -2.91 -7.79
N GLY A 135 -3.58 -2.27 -7.88
CA GLY A 135 -4.56 -2.22 -6.77
C GLY A 135 -4.97 -3.58 -6.23
N VAL A 136 -5.05 -4.60 -7.09
CA VAL A 136 -5.38 -5.99 -6.70
C VAL A 136 -4.35 -6.62 -5.76
N LEU A 137 -3.12 -6.10 -5.71
CA LEU A 137 -2.06 -6.56 -4.82
C LEU A 137 -1.97 -5.74 -3.51
N HIS A 138 -2.76 -4.67 -3.34
CA HIS A 138 -2.71 -3.83 -2.13
C HIS A 138 -3.04 -4.61 -0.85
N ARG A 139 -3.86 -5.67 -0.98
CA ARG A 139 -4.21 -6.57 0.12
C ARG A 139 -3.01 -7.18 0.85
N TYR A 140 -1.88 -7.36 0.16
CA TYR A 140 -0.66 -7.91 0.75
C TYR A 140 0.05 -6.92 1.69
N LEU A 141 -0.36 -5.64 1.68
CA LEU A 141 0.14 -4.57 2.53
C LEU A 141 -0.96 -3.97 3.46
N GLU A 142 -2.09 -4.66 3.65
CA GLU A 142 -3.17 -4.21 4.55
C GLU A 142 -2.73 -4.09 6.02
N TRP A 143 -1.75 -4.89 6.43
CA TRP A 143 -1.18 -4.84 7.78
C TRP A 143 -0.31 -3.61 8.02
N ALA A 144 0.10 -2.91 6.97
CA ALA A 144 1.10 -1.85 7.05
C ALA A 144 0.45 -0.49 7.32
N PRO A 145 1.14 0.46 7.99
CA PRO A 145 0.60 1.79 8.24
C PRO A 145 0.29 2.54 6.93
N THR A 146 -0.61 3.52 7.00
CA THR A 146 -0.96 4.40 5.88
C THR A 146 -1.22 5.80 6.40
N ALA A 147 -0.78 6.81 5.66
CA ALA A 147 -1.16 8.20 5.89
C ALA A 147 -2.37 8.58 5.01
N ALA A 148 -2.95 7.61 4.29
CA ALA A 148 -3.96 7.78 3.25
C ALA A 148 -3.54 8.82 2.20
N ARG A 149 -2.24 9.01 1.99
CA ARG A 149 -1.71 10.00 1.06
C ARG A 149 -1.74 9.41 -0.35
N ARG A 150 -2.30 10.14 -1.30
CA ARG A 150 -2.13 9.80 -2.72
C ARG A 150 -0.70 10.13 -3.14
N CYS A 151 0.07 9.10 -3.46
CA CYS A 151 1.40 9.23 -4.03
C CYS A 151 1.33 9.17 -5.55
N ASP A 152 2.10 10.02 -6.23
CA ASP A 152 2.29 9.92 -7.67
C ASP A 152 2.94 8.58 -8.03
N ALA A 153 2.41 7.92 -9.06
CA ALA A 153 2.83 6.56 -9.41
C ALA A 153 4.23 6.51 -10.04
N ALA A 154 4.67 7.57 -10.74
CA ALA A 154 6.01 7.63 -11.30
C ALA A 154 7.05 7.83 -10.18
N LEU A 155 6.78 8.74 -9.24
CA LEU A 155 7.60 8.92 -8.05
C LEU A 155 7.68 7.64 -7.21
N ALA A 156 6.53 6.98 -6.97
CA ALA A 156 6.47 5.74 -6.21
C ALA A 156 7.31 4.63 -6.83
N ARG A 157 7.20 4.41 -8.15
CA ARG A 157 8.02 3.42 -8.86
C ARG A 157 9.50 3.75 -8.79
N PHE A 158 9.87 5.02 -9.00
CA PHE A 158 11.26 5.47 -8.89
C PHE A 158 11.83 5.18 -7.50
N ALA A 159 11.14 5.65 -6.45
CA ALA A 159 11.59 5.55 -5.07
C ALA A 159 11.75 4.10 -4.62
N VAL A 160 10.76 3.25 -4.93
CA VAL A 160 10.82 1.82 -4.56
C VAL A 160 11.91 1.08 -5.34
N ALA A 161 12.10 1.38 -6.63
CA ALA A 161 13.15 0.76 -7.44
C ALA A 161 14.56 1.18 -7.01
N ALA A 162 14.75 2.44 -6.58
CA ALA A 162 16.01 2.90 -6.00
C ALA A 162 16.27 2.21 -4.64
N ALA A 163 15.30 2.25 -3.74
CA ALA A 163 15.40 1.64 -2.41
C ALA A 163 15.64 0.12 -2.44
N ALA A 164 15.08 -0.58 -3.44
CA ALA A 164 15.26 -2.02 -3.60
C ALA A 164 16.69 -2.42 -4.03
N ARG A 165 17.42 -1.54 -4.74
CA ARG A 165 18.80 -1.78 -5.22
C ARG A 165 19.81 -1.76 -4.08
N GLU A 166 19.66 -0.85 -3.12
CA GLU A 166 20.52 -0.79 -1.92
C GLU A 166 20.31 -1.93 -0.92
N GLY A 167 19.24 -2.71 -1.07
CA GLY A 167 18.97 -3.86 -0.19
C GLY A 167 19.57 -5.18 -0.68
N ALA A 168 20.20 -5.18 -1.85
CA ALA A 168 20.77 -6.35 -2.51
C ALA A 168 22.31 -6.38 -2.51
N ALA A 169 22.94 -5.33 -1.95
CA ALA A 169 24.38 -5.22 -1.76
C ALA A 169 24.80 -5.65 -0.34
#